data_AF-A0A9D8Z8W4-F1
#
_entry.id   AF-A0A9D8Z8W4-F1
#
_cell.length_a   1.000
_cell.length_b   1.000
_cell.length_c   1.000
_cell.angle_alpha   90.00
_cell.angle_beta   90.00
_cell.angle_gamma   90.00
#
_symmetry.space_group_name_H-M   'P 1'
#
loop_
_entity.id
_entity.type
_entity.pdbx_description
1 polymer ?
#
loop_
_entity_poly.entity_id
_entity_poly.type
_entity_poly.pdbx_seq_one_letter_code
_entity_poly.pdbx_strand_id
1 'polypeptide(L)'
;MILVPMSIFITAAAASLIDLDGFFAFAKLLNDWILATFSNVISWAVFGFVLTSFGVLLTPLGKVTIGGAGATPTLKPWSWFSITLCTTIAIGILFWAMAEPMYHLYEPGSAARGIVAGSEEAKAFSLVTLFMNWAISPYAIYTVAALTFALAYHNLGKPYSVSGPFVALLGRPLPKPVAAVLDAAILLALIMGMAASLGAGMLLLSGGVSDMMGLPNGPVLLALVAGAIGIVVLISSLTGLMRGIRVLSVINTWFFFIFVGVIIVFGPTREIFGQGGQAVLSYAGEFLDRSIFIGAASEDGEWAKGWTTFYFANWLAWAPVTAMFLGRIARGYT
;
A
#
# COMPACT_ATOMS: atom_id res chain seq x y z
N MET A 1 -20.15 12.18 -12.08
CA MET A 1 -19.00 12.25 -11.14
C MET A 1 -17.84 11.37 -11.59
N ILE A 2 -18.07 10.12 -12.05
CA ILE A 2 -17.01 9.21 -12.55
C ILE A 2 -16.37 9.69 -13.88
N LEU A 3 -17.10 10.46 -14.71
CA LEU A 3 -16.61 10.88 -16.03
C LEU A 3 -15.32 11.71 -15.98
N VAL A 4 -15.16 12.58 -14.99
CA VAL A 4 -13.96 13.45 -14.88
C VAL A 4 -12.70 12.66 -14.56
N PRO A 5 -12.63 11.83 -13.50
CA PRO A 5 -11.44 11.01 -13.26
C PRO A 5 -11.19 10.02 -14.39
N MET A 6 -12.23 9.46 -15.01
CA MET A 6 -12.08 8.59 -16.18
C MET A 6 -11.53 9.32 -17.39
N SER A 7 -11.98 10.55 -17.68
CA SER A 7 -11.44 11.32 -18.80
C SER A 7 -9.98 11.67 -18.57
N ILE A 8 -9.58 12.02 -17.35
CA ILE A 8 -8.17 12.28 -17.03
C ILE A 8 -7.33 11.02 -17.26
N PHE A 9 -7.78 9.87 -16.77
CA PHE A 9 -7.09 8.59 -16.96
C PHE A 9 -6.97 8.20 -18.44
N ILE A 10 -8.07 8.29 -19.21
CA ILE A 10 -8.09 7.96 -20.64
C ILE A 10 -7.17 8.90 -21.43
N THR A 11 -7.19 10.20 -21.13
CA THR A 11 -6.30 11.18 -21.77
C THR A 11 -4.83 10.88 -21.45
N ALA A 12 -4.51 10.53 -20.19
CA ALA A 12 -3.15 10.15 -19.81
C ALA A 12 -2.70 8.88 -20.55
N ALA A 13 -3.56 7.87 -20.65
CA ALA A 13 -3.28 6.65 -21.40
C ALA A 13 -3.08 6.96 -22.91
N ALA A 14 -3.95 7.77 -23.51
CA ALA A 14 -3.81 8.19 -24.91
C ALA A 14 -2.51 8.98 -25.15
N ALA A 15 -2.14 9.90 -24.26
CA ALA A 15 -0.89 10.64 -24.34
C ALA A 15 0.32 9.70 -24.30
N SER A 16 0.31 8.68 -23.42
CA SER A 16 1.39 7.70 -23.33
C SER A 16 1.57 6.85 -24.60
N LEU A 17 0.51 6.70 -25.41
CA LEU A 17 0.56 5.97 -26.69
C LEU A 17 1.07 6.85 -27.84
N ILE A 18 0.98 8.17 -27.72
CA ILE A 18 1.43 9.13 -28.74
C ILE A 18 2.92 9.45 -28.57
N ASP A 19 3.33 9.75 -27.33
CA ASP A 19 4.71 10.08 -26.98
C ASP A 19 5.03 9.52 -25.59
N LEU A 20 5.56 8.30 -25.58
CA LEU A 20 5.88 7.58 -24.36
C LEU A 20 7.01 8.25 -23.57
N ASP A 21 8.04 8.72 -24.26
CA ASP A 21 9.20 9.36 -23.63
C ASP A 21 8.82 10.72 -23.02
N GLY A 22 8.05 11.53 -23.75
CA GLY A 22 7.50 12.78 -23.24
C GLY A 22 6.55 12.57 -22.06
N PHE A 23 5.70 11.54 -22.11
CA PHE A 23 4.84 11.16 -20.99
C PHE A 23 5.65 10.78 -19.75
N PHE A 24 6.68 9.94 -19.88
CA PHE A 24 7.56 9.57 -18.78
C PHE A 24 8.34 10.76 -18.23
N ALA A 25 8.87 11.63 -19.08
CA ALA A 25 9.56 12.84 -18.65
C ALA A 25 8.64 13.76 -17.83
N PHE A 26 7.40 13.95 -18.29
CA PHE A 26 6.41 14.74 -17.57
C PHE A 26 6.00 14.10 -16.23
N ALA A 27 5.72 12.80 -16.22
CA ALA A 27 5.39 12.07 -15.01
C ALA A 27 6.52 12.11 -13.97
N LYS A 28 7.78 11.95 -14.43
CA LYS A 28 8.97 12.07 -13.59
C LYS A 28 9.12 13.48 -13.03
N LEU A 29 8.96 14.52 -13.86
CA LEU A 29 9.02 15.91 -13.41
C LEU A 29 8.01 16.19 -12.29
N LEU A 30 6.77 15.73 -12.44
CA LEU A 30 5.74 15.87 -11.41
C LEU A 30 6.12 15.09 -10.14
N ASN A 31 6.59 13.85 -10.29
CA ASN A 31 6.98 13.03 -9.14
C ASN A 31 8.15 13.66 -8.37
N ASP A 32 9.19 14.09 -9.06
CA ASP A 32 10.37 14.75 -8.48
C ASP A 32 9.96 16.04 -7.77
N TRP A 33 9.08 16.84 -8.37
CA TRP A 33 8.56 18.06 -7.75
C TRP A 33 7.75 17.78 -6.47
N ILE A 34 6.87 16.78 -6.50
CA ILE A 34 6.08 16.36 -5.33
C ILE A 34 7.02 15.93 -4.20
N LEU A 35 7.99 15.07 -4.51
CA LEU A 35 8.92 14.54 -3.51
C LEU A 35 9.85 15.66 -3.01
N ALA A 36 10.38 16.52 -3.86
CA ALA A 36 11.20 17.66 -3.43
C ALA A 36 10.44 18.61 -2.49
N THR A 37 9.14 18.83 -2.75
CA THR A 37 8.32 19.79 -2.00
C THR A 37 7.73 19.20 -0.71
N PHE A 38 7.24 17.97 -0.77
CA PHE A 38 6.38 17.40 0.28
C PHE A 38 7.02 16.25 1.07
N SER A 39 8.25 15.83 0.77
CA SER A 39 8.89 14.68 1.45
C SER A 39 8.84 14.77 2.97
N ASN A 40 9.26 15.92 3.53
CA ASN A 40 9.33 16.08 4.98
C ASN A 40 7.93 16.02 5.62
N VAL A 41 6.94 16.63 4.96
CA VAL A 41 5.55 16.61 5.42
C VAL A 41 4.99 15.19 5.38
N ILE A 42 5.28 14.43 4.33
CA ILE A 42 4.87 13.03 4.19
C ILE A 42 5.47 12.20 5.33
N SER A 43 6.79 12.24 5.52
CA SER A 43 7.45 11.46 6.58
C SER A 43 6.92 11.80 7.98
N TRP A 44 6.78 13.09 8.29
CA TRP A 44 6.30 13.53 9.60
C TRP A 44 4.82 13.20 9.81
N ALA A 45 3.99 13.27 8.77
CA ALA A 45 2.60 12.86 8.85
C ALA A 45 2.49 11.36 9.15
N VAL A 46 3.29 10.52 8.49
CA VAL A 46 3.31 9.07 8.74
C VAL A 46 3.76 8.77 10.17
N PHE A 47 4.82 9.42 10.65
CA PHE A 47 5.23 9.28 12.04
C PHE A 47 4.13 9.74 13.01
N GLY A 48 3.44 10.85 12.70
CA GLY A 48 2.28 11.33 13.44
C GLY A 48 1.13 10.31 13.47
N PHE A 49 0.89 9.55 12.39
CA PHE A 49 -0.10 8.48 12.39
C PHE A 49 0.29 7.30 13.27
N VAL A 50 1.59 6.97 13.33
CA VAL A 50 2.09 5.95 14.26
C VAL A 50 1.82 6.40 15.70
N LEU A 51 2.22 7.63 16.05
CA LEU A 51 1.97 8.20 17.38
C LEU A 51 0.47 8.25 17.70
N THR A 52 -0.37 8.58 16.73
CA THR A 52 -1.83 8.60 16.89
C THR A 52 -2.37 7.20 17.17
N SER A 53 -1.89 6.19 16.43
CA SER A 53 -2.32 4.79 16.61
C SER A 53 -1.97 4.27 18.01
N PHE A 54 -0.73 4.51 18.46
CA PHE A 54 -0.32 4.17 19.83
C PHE A 54 -1.04 5.01 20.89
N GLY A 55 -1.27 6.29 20.64
CA GLY A 55 -2.02 7.17 21.53
C GLY A 55 -3.45 6.69 21.74
N VAL A 56 -4.14 6.28 20.66
CA VAL A 56 -5.49 5.69 20.78
C VAL A 56 -5.42 4.37 21.55
N LEU A 57 -4.48 3.48 21.21
CA LEU A 57 -4.33 2.17 21.85
C LEU A 57 -4.08 2.26 23.37
N LEU A 58 -3.28 3.23 23.81
CA LEU A 58 -2.85 3.37 25.20
C LEU A 58 -3.80 4.22 26.07
N THR A 59 -4.76 4.93 25.45
CA THR A 59 -5.71 5.80 26.16
C THR A 59 -7.09 5.15 26.27
N PRO A 60 -8.02 5.73 27.05
CA PRO A 60 -9.41 5.25 27.10
C PRO A 60 -10.12 5.22 25.74
N LEU A 61 -9.59 5.91 24.72
CA LEU A 61 -10.12 5.88 23.36
C LEU A 61 -10.07 4.48 22.74
N GLY A 62 -9.03 3.68 23.04
CA GLY A 62 -8.91 2.29 22.57
C GLY A 62 -9.94 1.33 23.17
N LYS A 63 -10.81 1.81 24.08
CA LYS A 63 -11.93 1.02 24.64
C LYS A 63 -13.27 1.36 23.98
N VAL A 64 -13.30 2.33 23.05
CA VAL A 64 -14.53 2.76 22.38
C VAL A 64 -14.94 1.70 21.36
N THR A 65 -16.10 1.08 21.57
CA THR A 65 -16.65 0.15 20.58
C THR A 65 -17.17 0.91 19.35
N ILE A 66 -16.68 0.50 18.18
CA ILE A 66 -17.13 1.00 16.89
C ILE A 66 -18.58 0.55 16.66
N GLY A 67 -19.48 1.51 16.51
CA GLY A 67 -20.94 1.30 16.43
C GLY A 67 -21.67 1.38 17.77
N GLY A 68 -20.98 1.73 18.87
CA GLY A 68 -21.56 1.96 20.19
C GLY A 68 -21.59 0.72 21.09
N ALA A 69 -22.03 0.90 22.35
CA ALA A 69 -21.88 -0.08 23.43
C ALA A 69 -22.59 -1.44 23.19
N GLY A 70 -23.57 -1.49 22.28
CA GLY A 70 -24.27 -2.73 21.89
C GLY A 70 -23.86 -3.31 20.54
N ALA A 71 -22.81 -2.76 19.90
CA ALA A 71 -22.38 -3.25 18.59
C ALA A 71 -21.64 -4.58 18.73
N THR A 72 -22.11 -5.57 17.98
CA THR A 72 -21.46 -6.88 17.84
C THR A 72 -20.59 -6.94 16.58
N PRO A 73 -19.46 -7.68 16.61
CA PRO A 73 -18.61 -7.88 15.45
C PRO A 73 -19.38 -8.42 14.23
N THR A 74 -19.21 -7.76 13.08
CA THR A 74 -19.82 -8.23 11.82
C THR A 74 -19.13 -9.46 11.24
N LEU A 75 -17.86 -9.67 11.60
CA LEU A 75 -17.03 -10.79 11.20
C LEU A 75 -16.43 -11.44 12.45
N LYS A 76 -16.10 -12.73 12.39
CA LYS A 76 -15.28 -13.38 13.43
C LYS A 76 -13.85 -12.82 13.39
N PRO A 77 -13.11 -12.78 14.51
CA PRO A 77 -11.77 -12.18 14.57
C PRO A 77 -10.80 -12.70 13.50
N TRP A 78 -10.76 -14.02 13.29
CA TRP A 78 -9.89 -14.62 12.27
C TRP A 78 -10.28 -14.22 10.84
N SER A 79 -11.58 -14.15 10.56
CA SER A 79 -12.08 -13.71 9.25
C SER A 79 -11.79 -12.24 9.03
N TRP A 80 -11.92 -11.41 10.05
CA TRP A 80 -11.58 -9.99 10.00
C TRP A 80 -10.07 -9.80 9.75
N PHE A 81 -9.21 -10.49 10.51
CA PHE A 81 -7.77 -10.48 10.30
C PHE A 81 -7.38 -10.88 8.87
N SER A 82 -7.91 -12.01 8.39
CA SER A 82 -7.59 -12.53 7.05
C SER A 82 -8.03 -11.56 5.94
N ILE A 83 -9.23 -10.99 6.06
CA ILE A 83 -9.73 -10.01 5.09
C ILE A 83 -8.87 -8.74 5.10
N THR A 84 -8.55 -8.21 6.29
CA THR A 84 -7.66 -7.05 6.42
C THR A 84 -6.32 -7.30 5.76
N LEU A 85 -5.67 -8.44 6.07
CA LEU A 85 -4.38 -8.82 5.50
C LEU A 85 -4.42 -8.88 3.97
N CYS A 86 -5.44 -9.53 3.40
CA CYS A 86 -5.57 -9.65 1.95
C CYS A 86 -5.89 -8.32 1.26
N THR A 87 -6.58 -7.40 1.95
CA THR A 87 -6.92 -6.09 1.38
C THR A 87 -5.72 -5.12 1.41
N THR A 88 -4.85 -5.18 2.42
CA THR A 88 -3.77 -4.18 2.58
C THR A 88 -2.48 -4.53 1.84
N ILE A 89 -2.18 -5.82 1.64
CA ILE A 89 -0.86 -6.25 1.15
C ILE A 89 -0.78 -6.32 -0.40
N ALA A 90 -1.89 -6.66 -1.06
CA ALA A 90 -2.02 -6.73 -2.53
C ALA A 90 -0.89 -7.52 -3.23
N ILE A 91 -0.68 -7.26 -4.52
CA ILE A 91 0.39 -7.84 -5.35
C ILE A 91 1.79 -7.34 -4.96
N GLY A 92 1.86 -6.21 -4.25
CA GLY A 92 3.10 -5.54 -3.89
C GLY A 92 4.08 -6.44 -3.15
N ILE A 93 3.58 -7.29 -2.24
CA ILE A 93 4.43 -8.22 -1.49
C ILE A 93 5.14 -9.25 -2.37
N LEU A 94 4.52 -9.71 -3.45
CA LEU A 94 5.15 -10.72 -4.32
C LEU A 94 6.26 -10.11 -5.18
N PHE A 95 6.09 -8.85 -5.58
CA PHE A 95 7.08 -8.16 -6.40
C PHE A 95 8.20 -7.54 -5.54
N TRP A 96 7.82 -6.70 -4.57
CA TRP A 96 8.77 -5.89 -3.82
C TRP A 96 9.44 -6.62 -2.66
N ALA A 97 8.82 -7.65 -2.07
CA ALA A 97 9.49 -8.39 -0.98
C ALA A 97 10.77 -9.11 -1.42
N MET A 98 10.94 -9.38 -2.72
CA MET A 98 12.19 -9.88 -3.29
C MET A 98 13.03 -8.76 -3.90
N ALA A 99 12.40 -7.88 -4.70
CA ALA A 99 13.13 -6.85 -5.43
C ALA A 99 13.78 -5.79 -4.52
N GLU A 100 13.06 -5.31 -3.51
CA GLU A 100 13.53 -4.25 -2.61
C GLU A 100 14.77 -4.65 -1.77
N PRO A 101 14.77 -5.78 -1.03
CA PRO A 101 15.95 -6.13 -0.24
C PRO A 101 17.15 -6.47 -1.12
N MET A 102 16.94 -7.02 -2.32
CA MET A 102 18.02 -7.25 -3.28
C MET A 102 18.58 -5.94 -3.83
N TYR A 103 17.72 -4.97 -4.14
CA TYR A 103 18.16 -3.64 -4.54
C TYR A 103 19.00 -2.98 -3.45
N HIS A 104 18.48 -2.91 -2.22
CA HIS A 104 19.18 -2.28 -1.10
C HIS A 104 20.42 -3.05 -0.63
N LEU A 105 20.58 -4.32 -1.00
CA LEU A 105 21.83 -5.05 -0.73
C LEU A 105 22.98 -4.54 -1.60
N TYR A 106 22.71 -4.17 -2.86
CA TYR A 106 23.73 -3.74 -3.82
C TYR A 106 23.77 -2.22 -4.04
N GLU A 107 22.68 -1.53 -3.72
CA GLU A 107 22.59 -0.07 -3.68
C GLU A 107 22.03 0.38 -2.31
N PRO A 108 22.80 0.17 -1.22
CA PRO A 108 22.38 0.49 0.14
C PRO A 108 22.42 2.01 0.38
N GLY A 109 21.27 2.67 0.26
CA GLY A 109 21.16 4.09 0.62
C GLY A 109 22.00 4.99 -0.30
N SER A 110 22.16 6.26 0.09
CA SER A 110 23.07 7.15 -0.63
C SER A 110 24.52 6.81 -0.27
N ALA A 111 25.46 7.20 -1.14
CA ALA A 111 26.90 7.10 -0.86
C ALA A 111 27.33 7.79 0.45
N ALA A 112 26.49 8.68 1.01
CA ALA A 112 26.75 9.38 2.26
C ALA A 112 26.86 8.44 3.48
N ARG A 113 26.22 7.26 3.47
CA ARG A 113 26.37 6.29 4.57
C ARG A 113 27.68 5.50 4.54
N GLY A 114 28.42 5.53 3.43
CA GLY A 114 29.64 4.74 3.27
C GLY A 114 29.42 3.22 3.30
N ILE A 115 28.18 2.74 3.17
CA ILE A 115 27.85 1.30 3.20
C ILE A 115 28.33 0.65 1.92
N VAL A 116 29.15 -0.39 2.04
CA VAL A 116 29.69 -1.14 0.91
C VAL A 116 28.64 -2.11 0.36
N ALA A 117 28.40 -2.08 -0.95
CA ALA A 117 27.51 -2.99 -1.65
C ALA A 117 27.84 -4.47 -1.36
N GLY A 118 26.83 -5.29 -1.09
CA GLY A 118 26.96 -6.71 -0.79
C GLY A 118 27.56 -7.05 0.58
N SER A 119 27.87 -6.04 1.41
CA SER A 119 28.37 -6.27 2.78
C SER A 119 27.26 -6.73 3.74
N GLU A 120 27.65 -7.26 4.90
CA GLU A 120 26.69 -7.56 5.98
C GLU A 120 25.97 -6.31 6.49
N GLU A 121 26.61 -5.13 6.43
CA GLU A 121 25.97 -3.86 6.76
C GLU A 121 24.89 -3.48 5.74
N ALA A 122 25.15 -3.67 4.44
CA ALA A 122 24.15 -3.47 3.39
C ALA A 122 22.95 -4.41 3.54
N LYS A 123 23.20 -5.65 3.95
CA LYS A 123 22.16 -6.63 4.25
C LYS A 123 21.32 -6.26 5.48
N ALA A 124 21.95 -5.77 6.54
CA ALA A 124 21.22 -5.27 7.70
C ALA A 124 20.36 -4.05 7.31
N PHE A 125 20.94 -3.10 6.57
CA PHE A 125 20.23 -1.94 6.05
C PHE A 125 19.03 -2.33 5.19
N SER A 126 19.18 -3.30 4.27
CA SER A 126 18.12 -3.71 3.36
C SER A 126 16.91 -4.28 4.08
N LEU A 127 17.13 -5.16 5.07
CA LEU A 127 16.06 -5.78 5.85
C LEU A 127 15.38 -4.79 6.79
N VAL A 128 16.13 -3.89 7.44
CA VAL A 128 15.54 -2.85 8.31
C VAL A 128 14.70 -1.86 7.48
N THR A 129 15.18 -1.48 6.30
CA THR A 129 14.43 -0.63 5.36
C THR A 129 13.14 -1.32 4.90
N LEU A 130 13.19 -2.63 4.61
CA LEU A 130 11.99 -3.39 4.25
C LEU A 130 10.94 -3.32 5.37
N PHE A 131 11.32 -3.50 6.63
CA PHE A 131 10.39 -3.33 7.75
C PHE A 131 9.86 -1.91 7.87
N MET A 132 10.69 -0.90 7.61
CA MET A 132 10.24 0.50 7.60
C MET A 132 9.14 0.76 6.56
N ASN A 133 9.28 0.16 5.38
CA ASN A 133 8.39 0.39 4.24
C ASN A 133 7.12 -0.47 4.25
N TRP A 134 7.09 -1.56 5.04
CA TRP A 134 6.02 -2.56 4.98
C TRP A 134 5.43 -2.99 6.33
N ALA A 135 5.93 -2.48 7.46
CA ALA A 135 5.44 -2.82 8.81
C ALA A 135 4.64 -1.68 9.47
N ILE A 136 5.10 -1.14 10.60
CA ILE A 136 4.25 -0.29 11.48
C ILE A 136 3.77 0.98 10.76
N SER A 137 4.67 1.67 10.05
CA SER A 137 4.40 2.98 9.44
C SER A 137 3.27 2.93 8.38
N PRO A 138 3.30 2.02 7.38
CA PRO A 138 2.17 1.81 6.46
C PRO A 138 0.85 1.47 7.14
N TYR A 139 0.89 0.54 8.11
CA TYR A 139 -0.32 0.10 8.79
C TYR A 139 -0.92 1.21 9.66
N ALA A 140 -0.10 2.12 10.20
CA ALA A 140 -0.59 3.28 10.93
C ALA A 140 -1.38 4.25 10.03
N ILE A 141 -0.93 4.49 8.78
CA ILE A 141 -1.68 5.28 7.78
C ILE A 141 -3.09 4.71 7.62
N TYR A 142 -3.19 3.40 7.37
CA TYR A 142 -4.47 2.73 7.18
C TYR A 142 -5.32 2.66 8.44
N THR A 143 -4.70 2.42 9.59
CA THR A 143 -5.40 2.33 10.88
C THR A 143 -6.05 3.65 11.22
N VAL A 144 -5.31 4.77 11.17
CA VAL A 144 -5.87 6.10 11.48
C VAL A 144 -7.00 6.45 10.51
N ALA A 145 -6.80 6.22 9.21
CA ALA A 145 -7.82 6.51 8.21
C ALA A 145 -9.08 5.63 8.39
N ALA A 146 -8.91 4.33 8.63
CA ALA A 146 -10.00 3.38 8.87
C ALA A 146 -10.78 3.68 10.15
N LEU A 147 -10.10 4.00 11.26
CA LEU A 147 -10.73 4.40 12.52
C LEU A 147 -11.53 5.69 12.35
N THR A 148 -10.95 6.68 11.67
CA THR A 148 -11.62 7.96 11.38
C THR A 148 -12.90 7.74 10.59
N PHE A 149 -12.85 6.91 9.53
CA PHE A 149 -14.03 6.56 8.76
C PHE A 149 -15.05 5.75 9.58
N ALA A 150 -14.59 4.74 10.33
CA ALA A 150 -15.43 3.85 11.11
C ALA A 150 -16.23 4.61 12.18
N LEU A 151 -15.57 5.50 12.92
CA LEU A 151 -16.21 6.31 13.96
C LEU A 151 -17.19 7.33 13.35
N ALA A 152 -16.80 8.00 12.25
CA ALA A 152 -17.69 8.93 11.56
C ALA A 152 -18.96 8.23 11.05
N TYR A 153 -18.82 7.06 10.44
CA TYR A 153 -19.94 6.30 9.88
C TYR A 153 -20.78 5.61 10.96
N HIS A 154 -20.16 4.76 11.79
CA HIS A 154 -20.89 3.90 12.74
C HIS A 154 -21.27 4.60 14.04
N ASN A 155 -20.41 5.46 14.60
CA ASN A 155 -20.69 6.11 15.89
C ASN A 155 -21.40 7.47 15.72
N LEU A 156 -21.06 8.22 14.67
CA LEU A 156 -21.58 9.58 14.45
C LEU A 156 -22.67 9.66 13.36
N GLY A 157 -23.04 8.52 12.76
CA GLY A 157 -24.12 8.43 11.77
C GLY A 157 -23.90 9.29 10.53
N LYS A 158 -22.63 9.54 10.14
CA LYS A 158 -22.32 10.33 8.94
C LYS A 158 -22.47 9.50 7.67
N PRO A 159 -22.58 10.12 6.48
CA PRO A 159 -22.74 9.40 5.23
C PRO A 159 -21.60 8.40 4.97
N TYR A 160 -21.93 7.29 4.29
CA TYR A 160 -20.95 6.34 3.77
C TYR A 160 -20.23 6.93 2.54
N SER A 161 -19.30 7.84 2.79
CA SER A 161 -18.50 8.52 1.77
C SER A 161 -17.16 8.94 2.35
N VAL A 162 -16.16 9.17 1.50
CA VAL A 162 -14.88 9.72 1.96
C VAL A 162 -15.02 11.13 2.54
N SER A 163 -16.07 11.85 2.14
CA SER A 163 -16.45 13.12 2.74
C SER A 163 -17.08 13.00 4.14
N GLY A 164 -17.53 11.81 4.55
CA GLY A 164 -18.22 11.57 5.83
C GLY A 164 -17.44 12.06 7.06
N PRO A 165 -16.14 11.73 7.21
CA PRO A 165 -15.27 12.30 8.24
C PRO A 165 -15.21 13.82 8.27
N PHE A 166 -15.20 14.49 7.11
CA PHE A 166 -15.22 15.95 7.07
C PHE A 166 -16.55 16.52 7.58
N VAL A 167 -17.67 15.82 7.33
CA VAL A 167 -18.97 16.19 7.91
C VAL A 167 -18.98 16.03 9.43
N ALA A 168 -18.29 15.01 9.95
CA ALA A 168 -18.09 14.86 11.40
C ALA A 168 -17.29 16.03 11.98
N LEU A 169 -16.19 16.41 11.33
CA LEU A 169 -15.31 17.48 11.80
C LEU A 169 -15.94 18.87 11.69
N LEU A 170 -16.57 19.18 10.56
CA LEU A 170 -17.09 20.52 10.27
C LEU A 170 -18.51 20.75 10.81
N GLY A 171 -19.21 19.70 11.23
CA GLY A 171 -20.61 19.75 11.63
C GLY A 171 -21.61 20.04 10.49
N ARG A 172 -21.12 20.23 9.26
CA ARG A 172 -21.92 20.52 8.06
C ARG A 172 -21.38 19.77 6.83
N PRO A 173 -22.21 19.48 5.83
CA PRO A 173 -21.75 18.93 4.57
C PRO A 173 -20.69 19.82 3.91
N LEU A 174 -19.73 19.21 3.22
CA LEU A 174 -18.82 19.96 2.36
C LEU A 174 -19.61 20.65 1.24
N PRO A 175 -19.20 21.85 0.80
CA PRO A 175 -19.75 22.46 -0.40
C PRO A 175 -19.67 21.50 -1.59
N LYS A 176 -20.74 21.41 -2.38
CA LYS A 176 -20.82 20.46 -3.52
C LYS A 176 -19.59 20.50 -4.44
N PRO A 177 -19.01 21.67 -4.80
CA PRO A 177 -17.80 21.72 -5.63
C PRO A 177 -16.58 21.09 -4.95
N VAL A 178 -16.40 21.33 -3.65
CA VAL A 178 -15.27 20.79 -2.87
C VAL A 178 -15.39 19.27 -2.74
N ALA A 179 -16.59 18.78 -2.41
CA ALA A 179 -16.85 17.34 -2.36
C ALA A 179 -16.58 16.65 -3.70
N ALA A 180 -17.00 17.27 -4.82
CA ALA A 180 -16.78 16.72 -6.16
C ALA A 180 -15.29 16.63 -6.53
N VAL A 181 -14.48 17.64 -6.15
CA VAL A 181 -13.02 17.62 -6.38
C VAL A 181 -12.35 16.51 -5.57
N LEU A 182 -12.71 16.37 -4.29
CA LEU A 182 -12.18 15.31 -3.43
C LEU A 182 -12.55 13.92 -3.97
N ASP A 183 -13.83 13.70 -4.29
CA ASP A 183 -14.29 12.42 -4.84
C ASP A 183 -13.59 12.10 -6.17
N ALA A 184 -13.39 13.09 -7.04
CA ALA A 184 -12.64 12.90 -8.28
C ALA A 184 -11.17 12.54 -8.04
N ALA A 185 -10.49 13.22 -7.09
CA ALA A 185 -9.10 12.94 -6.75
C ALA A 185 -8.92 11.53 -6.18
N ILE A 186 -9.83 11.08 -5.30
CA ILE A 186 -9.80 9.74 -4.72
C ILE A 186 -10.06 8.67 -5.78
N LEU A 187 -11.05 8.88 -6.65
CA LEU A 187 -11.32 7.97 -7.75
C LEU A 187 -10.13 7.87 -8.71
N LEU A 188 -9.48 8.99 -9.03
CA LEU A 188 -8.29 9.00 -9.86
C LEU A 188 -7.13 8.23 -9.20
N ALA A 189 -6.86 8.49 -7.92
CA ALA A 189 -5.85 7.77 -7.14
C ALA A 189 -6.13 6.26 -7.11
N LEU A 190 -7.39 5.85 -6.94
CA LEU A 190 -7.79 4.44 -6.97
C LEU A 190 -7.53 3.80 -8.34
N ILE A 191 -7.92 4.44 -9.44
CA ILE A 191 -7.72 3.91 -10.79
C ILE A 191 -6.23 3.77 -11.09
N MET A 192 -5.44 4.81 -10.79
CA MET A 192 -3.99 4.81 -11.00
C MET A 192 -3.28 3.77 -10.13
N GLY A 193 -3.66 3.64 -8.84
CA GLY A 193 -3.11 2.63 -7.94
C GLY A 193 -3.42 1.21 -8.40
N MET A 194 -4.67 0.94 -8.82
CA MET A 194 -5.05 -0.36 -9.40
C MET A 194 -4.27 -0.65 -10.69
N ALA A 195 -4.07 0.34 -11.56
CA ALA A 195 -3.28 0.20 -12.77
C ALA A 195 -1.81 -0.15 -12.46
N ALA A 196 -1.19 0.55 -11.50
CA ALA A 196 0.18 0.25 -11.05
C ALA A 196 0.31 -1.17 -10.48
N SER A 197 -0.65 -1.59 -9.64
CA SER A 197 -0.69 -2.95 -9.09
C SER A 197 -0.85 -4.00 -10.19
N LEU A 198 -1.77 -3.80 -11.13
CA LEU A 198 -1.95 -4.69 -12.27
C LEU A 198 -0.68 -4.78 -13.12
N GLY A 199 -0.01 -3.64 -13.36
CA GLY A 199 1.27 -3.58 -14.07
C GLY A 199 2.36 -4.39 -13.39
N ALA A 200 2.55 -4.25 -12.07
CA ALA A 200 3.50 -5.05 -11.31
C ALA A 200 3.20 -6.56 -11.40
N GLY A 201 1.91 -6.94 -11.30
CA GLY A 201 1.49 -8.32 -11.47
C GLY A 201 1.76 -8.87 -12.88
N MET A 202 1.51 -8.06 -13.92
CA MET A 202 1.82 -8.43 -15.31
C MET A 202 3.32 -8.62 -15.53
N LEU A 203 4.16 -7.73 -15.00
CA LEU A 203 5.62 -7.86 -15.08
C LEU A 203 6.12 -9.12 -14.39
N LEU A 204 5.60 -9.42 -13.19
CA LEU A 204 5.96 -10.62 -12.42
C LEU A 204 5.58 -11.89 -13.19
N LEU A 205 4.35 -11.96 -13.71
CA LEU A 205 3.87 -13.12 -14.47
C LEU A 205 4.60 -13.28 -15.81
N SER A 206 4.85 -12.19 -16.53
CA SER A 206 5.61 -12.21 -17.78
C SER A 206 7.04 -12.71 -17.55
N GLY A 207 7.71 -12.22 -16.51
CA GLY A 207 9.04 -12.69 -16.10
C GLY A 207 9.06 -14.18 -15.75
N GLY A 208 8.10 -14.63 -14.93
CA GLY A 208 7.99 -16.04 -14.56
C GLY A 208 7.71 -16.97 -15.74
N VAL A 209 6.80 -16.60 -16.64
CA VAL A 209 6.51 -17.39 -17.85
C VAL A 209 7.71 -17.42 -18.79
N SER A 210 8.39 -16.29 -18.97
CA SER A 210 9.60 -16.20 -19.78
C SER A 210 10.68 -17.14 -19.27
N ASP A 211 10.95 -17.16 -17.96
CA ASP A 211 11.94 -18.02 -17.32
C ASP A 211 11.57 -19.51 -17.42
N MET A 212 10.31 -19.86 -17.14
CA MET A 212 9.84 -21.25 -17.16
C MET A 212 9.74 -21.86 -18.56
N MET A 213 9.35 -21.07 -19.56
CA MET A 213 9.07 -21.55 -20.93
C MET A 213 10.15 -21.17 -21.94
N GLY A 214 11.17 -20.40 -21.54
CA GLY A 214 12.21 -19.88 -22.44
C GLY A 214 11.68 -18.90 -23.48
N LEU A 215 10.52 -18.27 -23.24
CA LEU A 215 9.91 -17.31 -24.17
C LEU A 215 10.57 -15.93 -24.03
N PRO A 216 10.75 -15.15 -25.10
CA PRO A 216 11.25 -13.79 -25.00
C PRO A 216 10.34 -12.91 -24.14
N ASN A 217 10.91 -12.28 -23.11
CA ASN A 217 10.20 -11.27 -22.33
C ASN A 217 10.11 -9.96 -23.14
N GLY A 218 8.91 -9.47 -23.39
CA GLY A 218 8.70 -8.28 -24.21
C GLY A 218 7.22 -7.93 -24.38
N PRO A 219 6.90 -6.92 -25.23
CA PRO A 219 5.54 -6.39 -25.36
C PRO A 219 4.50 -7.45 -25.73
N VAL A 220 4.86 -8.44 -26.55
CA VAL A 220 3.96 -9.52 -26.95
C VAL A 220 3.58 -10.40 -25.76
N LEU A 221 4.56 -10.86 -24.97
CA LEU A 221 4.28 -11.69 -23.79
C LEU A 221 3.47 -10.91 -22.74
N LEU A 222 3.80 -9.63 -22.52
CA LEU A 222 3.03 -8.75 -21.64
C LEU A 222 1.58 -8.60 -22.11
N ALA A 223 1.33 -8.45 -23.41
CA ALA A 223 -0.02 -8.36 -23.97
C ALA A 223 -0.80 -9.67 -23.80
N LEU A 224 -0.15 -10.83 -23.97
CA LEU A 224 -0.77 -12.14 -23.73
C LEU A 224 -1.14 -12.32 -22.25
N VAL A 225 -0.24 -11.97 -21.33
CA VAL A 225 -0.49 -12.00 -19.88
C VAL A 225 -1.64 -11.05 -19.52
N ALA A 226 -1.66 -9.82 -20.06
CA ALA A 226 -2.74 -8.87 -19.86
C ALA A 226 -4.09 -9.43 -20.34
N GLY A 227 -4.12 -10.03 -21.53
CA GLY A 227 -5.31 -10.67 -22.09
C GLY A 227 -5.82 -11.82 -21.23
N ALA A 228 -4.92 -12.68 -20.74
CA ALA A 228 -5.27 -13.79 -19.84
C ALA A 228 -5.89 -13.27 -18.52
N ILE A 229 -5.29 -12.27 -17.88
CA ILE A 229 -5.85 -11.63 -16.68
C ILE A 229 -7.22 -11.02 -16.99
N GLY A 230 -7.35 -10.31 -18.11
CA GLY A 230 -8.61 -9.71 -18.55
C GLY A 230 -9.73 -10.73 -18.71
N ILE A 231 -9.44 -11.89 -19.31
CA ILE A 231 -10.40 -13.00 -19.46
C ILE A 231 -10.85 -13.53 -18.08
N VAL A 232 -9.91 -13.75 -17.16
CA VAL A 232 -10.24 -14.23 -15.80
C VAL A 232 -11.12 -13.22 -15.05
N VAL A 233 -10.78 -11.93 -15.13
CA VAL A 233 -11.55 -10.85 -14.52
C VAL A 233 -12.96 -10.77 -15.13
N LEU A 234 -13.09 -10.92 -16.45
CA LEU A 234 -14.36 -10.92 -17.15
C LEU A 234 -15.24 -12.09 -16.69
N ILE A 235 -14.70 -13.32 -16.66
CA ILE A 235 -15.42 -14.51 -16.18
C ILE A 235 -15.85 -14.35 -14.71
N SER A 236 -14.96 -13.84 -13.85
CA SER A 236 -15.26 -13.56 -12.44
C SER A 236 -16.39 -12.54 -12.29
N SER A 237 -16.43 -11.52 -13.15
CA SER A 237 -17.47 -10.49 -13.13
C SER A 237 -18.82 -11.04 -13.60
N LEU A 238 -18.82 -11.89 -14.64
CA LEU A 238 -20.03 -12.51 -15.20
C LEU A 238 -20.66 -13.57 -14.28
N THR A 239 -19.86 -14.27 -13.48
CA THR A 239 -20.34 -15.30 -12.52
C THR A 239 -20.94 -14.72 -11.24
N GLY A 240 -21.02 -13.39 -11.14
CA GLY A 240 -21.51 -12.65 -10.00
C GLY A 240 -20.37 -12.13 -9.14
N LEU A 241 -20.15 -10.82 -9.19
CA LEU A 241 -19.01 -10.13 -8.59
C LEU A 241 -18.74 -10.53 -7.12
N MET A 242 -19.78 -10.59 -6.29
CA MET A 242 -19.63 -10.93 -4.87
C MET A 242 -19.25 -12.40 -4.63
N ARG A 243 -19.69 -13.33 -5.49
CA ARG A 243 -19.34 -14.75 -5.39
C ARG A 243 -17.92 -14.98 -5.90
N GLY A 244 -17.57 -14.38 -7.04
CA GLY A 244 -16.23 -14.44 -7.63
C GLY A 244 -15.16 -13.92 -6.68
N ILE A 245 -15.35 -12.70 -6.15
CA ILE A 245 -14.42 -12.10 -5.18
C ILE A 245 -14.23 -13.00 -3.97
N ARG A 246 -15.32 -13.51 -3.37
CA ARG A 246 -15.21 -14.35 -2.16
C ARG A 246 -14.41 -15.63 -2.40
N VAL A 247 -14.67 -16.34 -3.50
CA VAL A 247 -13.98 -17.61 -3.81
C VAL A 247 -12.51 -17.36 -4.11
N LEU A 248 -12.21 -16.39 -4.97
CA LEU A 248 -10.84 -16.05 -5.35
C LEU A 248 -10.03 -15.57 -4.15
N SER A 249 -10.61 -14.74 -3.26
CA SER A 249 -9.91 -14.28 -2.06
C SER A 249 -9.55 -15.43 -1.12
N VAL A 250 -10.45 -16.39 -0.87
CA VAL A 250 -10.14 -17.55 0.01
C VAL A 250 -9.03 -18.41 -0.59
N ILE A 251 -9.11 -18.69 -1.89
CA ILE A 251 -8.08 -19.45 -2.61
C ILE A 251 -6.74 -18.72 -2.50
N ASN A 252 -6.71 -17.42 -2.78
CA ASN A 252 -5.52 -16.58 -2.68
C ASN A 252 -4.90 -16.62 -1.28
N THR A 253 -5.70 -16.50 -0.22
CA THR A 253 -5.20 -16.58 1.17
C THR A 253 -4.53 -17.93 1.45
N TRP A 254 -5.15 -19.04 1.02
CA TRP A 254 -4.57 -20.37 1.20
C TRP A 254 -3.28 -20.55 0.42
N PHE A 255 -3.26 -20.15 -0.86
CA PHE A 255 -2.04 -20.19 -1.68
C PHE A 255 -0.93 -19.37 -1.05
N PHE A 256 -1.22 -18.18 -0.53
CA PHE A 256 -0.23 -17.34 0.14
C PHE A 256 0.40 -18.06 1.34
N PHE A 257 -0.40 -18.61 2.26
CA PHE A 257 0.15 -19.30 3.43
C PHE A 257 0.89 -20.59 3.07
N ILE A 258 0.42 -21.34 2.07
CA ILE A 258 1.13 -22.52 1.56
C ILE A 258 2.47 -22.10 0.96
N PHE A 259 2.49 -21.03 0.17
CA PHE A 259 3.72 -20.51 -0.46
C PHE A 259 4.74 -20.07 0.59
N VAL A 260 4.32 -19.34 1.61
CA VAL A 260 5.19 -18.99 2.76
C VAL A 260 5.70 -20.26 3.46
N GLY A 261 4.84 -21.25 3.68
CA GLY A 261 5.23 -22.53 4.27
C GLY A 261 6.28 -23.27 3.45
N VAL A 262 6.14 -23.29 2.11
CA VAL A 262 7.13 -23.88 1.19
C VAL A 262 8.47 -23.15 1.31
N ILE A 263 8.49 -21.82 1.31
CA ILE A 263 9.73 -21.04 1.46
C ILE A 263 10.41 -21.35 2.81
N ILE A 264 9.65 -21.46 3.90
CA ILE A 264 10.22 -21.75 5.22
C ILE A 264 10.80 -23.16 5.28
N VAL A 265 10.11 -24.17 4.73
CA VAL A 265 10.50 -25.58 4.83
C VAL A 265 11.64 -25.93 3.87
N PHE A 266 11.61 -25.42 2.64
CA PHE A 266 12.59 -25.74 1.61
C PHE A 266 13.70 -24.69 1.45
N GLY A 267 13.52 -23.50 2.05
CA GLY A 267 14.54 -22.47 2.13
C GLY A 267 15.46 -22.60 3.35
N PRO A 268 16.39 -21.65 3.53
CA PRO A 268 17.31 -21.64 4.66
C PRO A 268 16.59 -21.20 5.95
N THR A 269 15.85 -22.12 6.58
CA THR A 269 14.94 -21.84 7.70
C THR A 269 15.63 -21.09 8.84
N ARG A 270 16.84 -21.50 9.22
CA ARG A 270 17.59 -20.89 10.31
C ARG A 270 17.95 -19.44 10.00
N GLU A 271 18.35 -19.18 8.77
CA GLU A 271 18.71 -17.86 8.27
C GLU A 271 17.48 -16.96 8.18
N ILE A 272 16.35 -17.47 7.69
CA ILE A 272 15.08 -16.74 7.62
C ILE A 272 14.69 -16.21 9.00
N PHE A 273 14.64 -17.09 10.00
CA PHE A 273 14.25 -16.68 11.35
C PHE A 273 15.34 -15.89 12.08
N GLY A 274 16.61 -16.25 11.90
CA GLY A 274 17.74 -15.57 12.53
C GLY A 274 17.90 -14.13 12.02
N GLN A 275 17.98 -13.95 10.71
CA GLN A 275 18.13 -12.63 10.08
C GLN A 275 16.84 -11.81 10.20
N GLY A 276 15.67 -12.45 10.01
CA GLY A 276 14.38 -11.79 10.18
C GLY A 276 14.18 -11.29 11.61
N GLY A 277 14.47 -12.12 12.61
CA GLY A 277 14.40 -11.74 14.01
C GLY A 277 15.37 -10.60 14.36
N GLN A 278 16.61 -10.67 13.89
CA GLN A 278 17.59 -9.60 14.08
C GLN A 278 17.13 -8.30 13.43
N ALA A 279 16.61 -8.35 12.20
CA ALA A 279 16.12 -7.17 11.50
C ALA A 279 14.89 -6.54 12.18
N VAL A 280 14.00 -7.32 12.81
CA VAL A 280 12.91 -6.79 13.64
C VAL A 280 13.45 -6.03 14.85
N LEU A 281 14.47 -6.56 15.53
CA LEU A 281 15.09 -5.90 16.69
C LEU A 281 15.83 -4.63 16.28
N SER A 282 16.61 -4.67 15.19
CA SER A 282 17.28 -3.50 14.62
C SER A 282 16.26 -2.45 14.19
N TYR A 283 15.19 -2.84 13.51
CA TYR A 283 14.09 -1.95 13.15
C TYR A 283 13.47 -1.27 14.37
N ALA A 284 13.21 -2.02 15.45
CA ALA A 284 12.66 -1.45 16.68
C ALA A 284 13.62 -0.43 17.33
N GLY A 285 14.93 -0.71 17.33
CA GLY A 285 15.96 0.20 17.86
C GLY A 285 16.16 1.45 17.01
N GLU A 286 16.10 1.32 15.69
CA GLU A 286 16.31 2.41 14.72
C GLU A 286 15.01 3.16 14.38
N PHE A 287 13.85 2.72 14.90
CA PHE A 287 12.55 3.20 14.44
C PHE A 287 12.38 4.70 14.56
N LEU A 288 12.75 5.29 15.70
CA LEU A 288 12.60 6.73 15.94
C LEU A 288 13.52 7.53 15.02
N ASP A 289 14.79 7.16 14.93
CA ASP A 289 15.77 7.85 14.10
C ASP A 289 15.34 7.79 12.63
N ARG A 290 14.94 6.61 12.16
CA ARG A 290 14.40 6.43 10.80
C ARG A 290 13.07 7.16 10.60
N SER A 291 12.21 7.28 11.59
CA SER A 291 10.91 7.96 11.38
C SER A 291 11.03 9.48 11.36
N ILE A 292 11.95 10.04 12.16
CA ILE A 292 12.12 11.50 12.32
C ILE A 292 13.07 12.05 11.26
N PHE A 293 14.14 11.32 10.97
CA PHE A 293 15.23 11.77 10.09
C PHE A 293 15.21 11.11 8.70
N ILE A 294 14.16 10.38 8.30
CA ILE A 294 13.95 10.03 6.89
C ILE A 294 13.19 11.16 6.21
N GLY A 295 13.88 11.91 5.35
CA GLY A 295 13.31 13.00 4.58
C GLY A 295 14.35 13.68 3.69
N ALA A 296 13.91 14.59 2.82
CA ALA A 296 14.77 15.31 1.88
C ALA A 296 15.91 16.10 2.57
N ALA A 297 15.77 16.38 3.86
CA ALA A 297 16.75 17.08 4.69
C ALA A 297 17.80 16.15 5.36
N SER A 298 17.70 14.84 5.16
CA SER A 298 18.67 13.86 5.67
C SER A 298 19.85 13.69 4.73
N GLU A 299 20.95 13.11 5.22
CA GLU A 299 22.12 12.77 4.39
C GLU A 299 21.74 11.82 3.23
N ASP A 300 20.65 11.06 3.37
CA ASP A 300 20.09 10.18 2.35
C ASP A 300 18.88 10.76 1.62
N GLY A 301 18.69 12.07 1.62
CA GLY A 301 17.47 12.72 1.14
C GLY A 301 17.01 12.25 -0.25
N GLU A 302 17.93 12.04 -1.20
CA GLU A 302 17.61 11.56 -2.54
C GLU A 302 17.20 10.09 -2.58
N TRP A 303 17.91 9.21 -1.85
CA TRP A 303 17.53 7.81 -1.73
C TRP A 303 16.16 7.68 -1.02
N ALA A 304 15.95 8.45 0.05
CA ALA A 304 14.70 8.46 0.80
C ALA A 304 13.51 8.89 -0.07
N LYS A 305 13.69 9.90 -0.94
CA LYS A 305 12.69 10.31 -1.93
C LYS A 305 12.29 9.15 -2.85
N GLY A 306 13.26 8.43 -3.39
CA GLY A 306 13.02 7.30 -4.30
C GLY A 306 12.44 6.05 -3.66
N TRP A 307 12.61 5.88 -2.34
CA TRP A 307 12.21 4.67 -1.61
C TRP A 307 11.20 4.95 -0.51
N THR A 308 11.65 5.32 0.69
CA THR A 308 10.79 5.35 1.88
C THR A 308 9.67 6.39 1.76
N THR A 309 10.02 7.62 1.34
CA THR A 309 9.04 8.68 1.14
C THR A 309 8.08 8.35 -0.01
N PHE A 310 8.60 7.77 -1.10
CA PHE A 310 7.76 7.29 -2.19
C PHE A 310 6.75 6.24 -1.71
N TYR A 311 7.19 5.25 -0.93
CA TYR A 311 6.28 4.26 -0.35
C TYR A 311 5.24 4.91 0.54
N PHE A 312 5.62 5.85 1.42
CA PHE A 312 4.68 6.58 2.25
C PHE A 312 3.64 7.36 1.44
N ALA A 313 4.05 8.01 0.35
CA ALA A 313 3.14 8.67 -0.58
C ALA A 313 2.17 7.66 -1.23
N ASN A 314 2.68 6.49 -1.63
CA ASN A 314 1.87 5.42 -2.19
C ASN A 314 0.85 4.88 -1.17
N TRP A 315 1.28 4.58 0.07
CA TRP A 315 0.39 4.14 1.15
C TRP A 315 -0.70 5.18 1.45
N LEU A 316 -0.34 6.46 1.50
CA LEU A 316 -1.28 7.58 1.64
C LEU A 316 -2.31 7.63 0.50
N ALA A 317 -1.89 7.42 -0.74
CA ALA A 317 -2.80 7.44 -1.90
C ALA A 317 -3.87 6.33 -1.84
N TRP A 318 -3.53 5.17 -1.26
CA TRP A 318 -4.46 4.05 -1.05
C TRP A 318 -5.33 4.19 0.21
N ALA A 319 -4.98 5.10 1.13
CA ALA A 319 -5.62 5.21 2.43
C ALA A 319 -7.13 5.49 2.37
N PRO A 320 -7.67 6.39 1.50
CA PRO A 320 -9.10 6.69 1.46
C PRO A 320 -9.98 5.47 1.16
N VAL A 321 -9.57 4.65 0.19
CA VAL A 321 -10.34 3.47 -0.25
C VAL A 321 -10.24 2.36 0.79
N THR A 322 -9.03 2.15 1.30
CA THR A 322 -8.78 1.20 2.39
C THR A 322 -9.58 1.55 3.63
N ALA A 323 -9.66 2.84 3.98
CA ALA A 323 -10.42 3.33 5.12
C ALA A 323 -11.91 3.03 5.03
N MET A 324 -12.52 3.26 3.85
CA MET A 324 -13.94 2.94 3.65
C MET A 324 -14.22 1.45 3.82
N PHE A 325 -13.37 0.60 3.24
CA PHE A 325 -13.55 -0.85 3.31
C PHE A 325 -13.30 -1.40 4.71
N LEU A 326 -12.12 -1.13 5.29
CA LEU A 326 -11.76 -1.61 6.63
C LEU A 326 -12.67 -1.01 7.70
N GLY A 327 -12.99 0.28 7.60
CA GLY A 327 -13.88 0.93 8.55
C GLY A 327 -15.31 0.42 8.51
N ARG A 328 -15.79 -0.06 7.34
CA ARG A 328 -17.10 -0.72 7.23
C ARG A 328 -17.15 -2.02 8.03
N ILE A 329 -16.11 -2.85 7.93
CA ILE A 329 -16.05 -4.16 8.57
C ILE A 329 -15.58 -4.11 10.04
N ALA A 330 -15.11 -2.95 10.51
CA ALA A 330 -14.64 -2.74 11.88
C ALA A 330 -15.76 -2.62 12.94
N ARG A 331 -17.05 -2.61 12.54
CA ARG A 331 -18.17 -2.52 13.50
C ARG A 331 -18.12 -3.64 14.53
N GLY A 332 -18.28 -3.27 15.80
CA GLY A 332 -18.29 -4.17 16.96
C GLY A 332 -16.90 -4.50 17.52
N TYR A 333 -15.84 -3.99 16.90
CA TYR A 333 -14.48 -4.02 17.44
C TYR A 333 -14.17 -2.73 18.21
N THR A 334 -13.10 -2.75 18.99
CA THR A 334 -12.52 -1.61 19.73
C THR A 334 -11.18 -1.24 19.14
#